data_AF-A0A1Q4ZFF7-F1
#
_entry.id   AF-A0A1Q4ZFF7-F1
#
_cell.length_a   1.000
_cell.length_b   1.000
_cell.length_c   1.000
_cell.angle_alpha   90.00
_cell.angle_beta   90.00
_cell.angle_gamma   90.00
#
_symmetry.space_group_name_H-M   'P 1'
#
loop_
_entity.id
_entity.type
_entity.pdbx_description
1 polymer ?
#
loop_
_entity_poly.entity_id
_entity_poly.type
_entity_poly.pdbx_seq_one_letter_code
_entity_poly.pdbx_strand_id
1 'polypeptide(L)'
;MTYQPGERVALEHTSDPHTLLRPGDEGTVRHYNPDQQVLEVNWDSGSRLSMLLGAGDRVRRLPAPTGDSGWEQVLDGLRIAGAAAGRDAAVWWAQNVIGGRATGDVREVARQVLAGIDDVDPPVMDGLPAADRYVLAEDRDRYAEHAPRGAPVWEDLTGRQRDQTRWAWCDGFDNAAEAEVARQCRIVLHPHGDDREMSHLAPDRVRLGGPGVFAGDWAWTPNGDGEMRIRVGFVGTLVDTWNGWVVFTCTRQVAEAIVADQRDARDRCRQQLAAEGISGQRLDRMVDESMGRLWFDGDVIVADETRVHDDPDATERISPDSDGQYRVMGRAWTWLPVHPYDCDRIAGDIPDPPSAASTARTPTTTGAADA
;
A
#
# COMPACT_ATOMS: atom_id res chain seq x y z
N MET A 1 -32.28 -19.71 44.06
CA MET A 1 -31.10 -19.09 43.43
C MET A 1 -31.16 -17.59 43.69
N THR A 2 -30.09 -16.95 44.15
CA THR A 2 -30.11 -15.53 44.57
C THR A 2 -29.13 -14.73 43.72
N TYR A 3 -29.62 -13.83 42.88
CA TYR A 3 -28.77 -12.95 42.08
C TYR A 3 -28.25 -11.79 42.94
N GLN A 4 -27.00 -11.39 42.74
CA GLN A 4 -26.38 -10.29 43.47
C GLN A 4 -26.21 -9.06 42.57
N PRO A 5 -26.40 -7.83 43.10
CA PRO A 5 -26.05 -6.61 42.38
C PRO A 5 -24.59 -6.66 41.88
N GLY A 6 -24.39 -6.30 40.61
CA GLY A 6 -23.09 -6.37 39.94
C GLY A 6 -22.80 -7.69 39.23
N GLU A 7 -23.59 -8.76 39.43
CA GLU A 7 -23.44 -9.99 38.65
C GLU A 7 -23.75 -9.74 37.16
N ARG A 8 -22.99 -10.40 36.27
CA ARG A 8 -23.23 -10.40 34.83
C ARG A 8 -24.21 -11.51 34.47
N VAL A 9 -25.15 -11.19 33.59
CA VAL A 9 -26.16 -12.14 33.09
C VAL A 9 -26.32 -12.00 31.58
N ALA A 10 -26.70 -13.09 30.91
CA ALA A 10 -27.13 -13.10 29.51
C ALA A 10 -28.60 -13.54 29.42
N LEU A 11 -29.37 -12.91 28.56
CA LEU A 11 -30.75 -13.29 28.27
C LEU A 11 -30.77 -14.66 27.58
N GLU A 12 -31.52 -15.62 28.11
CA GLU A 12 -31.77 -16.90 27.44
C GLU A 12 -33.13 -16.90 26.75
N HIS A 13 -34.12 -16.31 27.39
CA HIS A 13 -35.49 -16.28 26.88
C HIS A 13 -36.28 -15.15 27.52
N THR A 14 -37.04 -14.43 26.71
CA THR A 14 -38.14 -13.59 27.18
C THR A 14 -39.31 -13.70 26.22
N SER A 15 -40.51 -13.54 26.75
CA SER A 15 -41.76 -13.54 25.98
C SER A 15 -42.34 -12.14 25.79
N ASP A 16 -41.64 -11.09 26.25
CA ASP A 16 -42.07 -9.70 26.09
C ASP A 16 -42.02 -9.28 24.61
N PRO A 17 -43.16 -8.98 23.97
CA PRO A 17 -43.19 -8.58 22.56
C PRO A 17 -42.73 -7.14 22.34
N HIS A 18 -42.49 -6.37 23.40
CA HIS A 18 -42.14 -4.95 23.33
C HIS A 18 -40.66 -4.67 23.57
N THR A 19 -39.84 -5.71 23.79
CA THR A 19 -38.39 -5.55 23.93
C THR A 19 -37.65 -5.75 22.61
N LEU A 20 -36.55 -5.01 22.45
CA LEU A 20 -35.57 -5.25 21.38
C LEU A 20 -34.50 -6.26 21.80
N LEU A 21 -34.52 -6.70 23.06
CA LEU A 21 -33.53 -7.64 23.57
C LEU A 21 -33.68 -9.01 22.91
N ARG A 22 -32.56 -9.62 22.56
CA ARG A 22 -32.48 -10.95 21.94
C ARG A 22 -31.81 -11.94 22.88
N PRO A 23 -32.15 -13.25 22.80
CA PRO A 23 -31.35 -14.27 23.47
C PRO A 23 -29.86 -14.09 23.14
N GLY A 24 -29.02 -13.99 24.17
CA GLY A 24 -27.60 -13.67 24.08
C GLY A 24 -27.23 -12.27 24.57
N ASP A 25 -28.17 -11.32 24.60
CA ASP A 25 -27.92 -9.97 25.09
C ASP A 25 -27.50 -9.99 26.56
N GLU A 26 -26.56 -9.12 26.92
CA GLU A 26 -25.95 -9.13 28.23
C GLU A 26 -26.31 -7.91 29.06
N GLY A 27 -26.26 -8.07 30.37
CA GLY A 27 -26.44 -6.97 31.29
C GLY A 27 -25.86 -7.24 32.66
N THR A 28 -25.90 -6.20 33.47
CA THR A 28 -25.45 -6.21 34.85
C THR A 28 -26.67 -6.16 35.77
N VAL A 29 -26.77 -7.13 36.67
CA VAL A 29 -27.81 -7.18 37.69
C VAL A 29 -27.74 -5.92 38.54
N ARG A 30 -28.83 -5.15 38.56
CA ARG A 30 -29.00 -3.98 39.41
C ARG A 30 -29.55 -4.40 40.77
N HIS A 31 -30.58 -5.22 40.74
CA HIS A 31 -31.30 -5.65 41.93
C HIS A 31 -32.08 -6.94 41.64
N TYR A 32 -32.28 -7.77 42.66
CA TYR A 32 -33.13 -8.95 42.57
C TYR A 32 -34.11 -8.97 43.75
N ASN A 33 -35.40 -8.97 43.43
CA ASN A 33 -36.46 -9.14 44.41
C ASN A 33 -36.89 -10.62 44.45
N PRO A 34 -36.52 -11.39 45.50
CA PRO A 34 -36.82 -12.81 45.57
C PRO A 34 -38.31 -13.10 45.77
N ASP A 35 -39.05 -12.21 46.44
CA ASP A 35 -40.48 -12.40 46.75
C ASP A 35 -41.34 -12.27 45.50
N GLN A 36 -40.94 -11.36 44.60
CA GLN A 36 -41.64 -11.12 43.33
C GLN A 36 -41.00 -11.87 42.15
N GLN A 37 -39.84 -12.52 42.38
CA GLN A 37 -39.03 -13.15 41.34
C GLN A 37 -38.71 -12.19 40.16
N VAL A 38 -38.43 -10.92 40.50
CA VAL A 38 -38.10 -9.87 39.53
C VAL A 38 -36.61 -9.58 39.58
N LEU A 39 -35.94 -9.73 38.44
CA LEU A 39 -34.53 -9.40 38.28
C LEU A 39 -34.39 -8.11 37.46
N GLU A 40 -33.95 -7.04 38.10
CA GLU A 40 -33.67 -5.78 37.42
C GLU A 40 -32.27 -5.81 36.83
N VAL A 41 -32.16 -5.57 35.53
CA VAL A 41 -30.90 -5.64 34.79
C VAL A 41 -30.67 -4.33 34.06
N ASN A 42 -29.45 -3.80 34.15
CA ASN A 42 -28.96 -2.79 33.22
C ASN A 42 -28.33 -3.53 32.04
N TRP A 43 -29.04 -3.63 30.92
CA TRP A 43 -28.55 -4.27 29.72
C TRP A 43 -27.53 -3.38 29.01
N ASP A 44 -26.54 -3.99 28.38
CA ASP A 44 -25.45 -3.27 27.69
C ASP A 44 -25.96 -2.46 26.49
N SER A 45 -27.12 -2.85 25.94
CA SER A 45 -27.85 -2.07 24.93
C SER A 45 -28.42 -0.75 25.47
N GLY A 46 -28.30 -0.47 26.76
CA GLY A 46 -28.90 0.67 27.46
C GLY A 46 -30.33 0.41 27.95
N SER A 47 -30.92 -0.74 27.60
CA SER A 47 -32.22 -1.17 28.13
C SER A 47 -32.15 -1.39 29.65
N ARG A 48 -33.26 -1.09 30.35
CA ARG A 48 -33.43 -1.35 31.79
C ARG A 48 -34.54 -2.36 32.06
N LEU A 49 -34.88 -3.18 31.05
CA LEU A 49 -35.94 -4.17 31.17
C LEU A 49 -35.66 -5.12 32.34
N SER A 50 -36.68 -5.32 33.18
CA SER A 50 -36.61 -6.27 34.29
C SER A 50 -37.13 -7.63 33.84
N MET A 51 -36.52 -8.71 34.33
CA MET A 51 -36.89 -10.08 33.99
C MET A 51 -37.82 -10.66 35.05
N LEU A 52 -38.96 -11.16 34.61
CA LEU A 52 -39.97 -11.79 35.43
C LEU A 52 -39.72 -13.31 35.45
N LEU A 53 -38.82 -13.76 36.31
CA LEU A 53 -38.38 -15.16 36.34
C LEU A 53 -39.53 -16.11 36.69
N GLY A 54 -40.48 -15.66 37.50
CA GLY A 54 -41.70 -16.40 37.84
C GLY A 54 -42.72 -16.49 36.70
N ALA A 55 -42.59 -15.66 35.66
CA ALA A 55 -43.45 -15.63 34.48
C ALA A 55 -42.82 -16.30 33.24
N GLY A 56 -41.63 -16.91 33.40
CA GLY A 56 -40.98 -17.70 32.36
C GLY A 56 -39.79 -17.03 31.67
N ASP A 57 -39.43 -15.78 32.02
CA ASP A 57 -38.16 -15.20 31.57
C ASP A 57 -36.99 -15.99 32.14
N ARG A 58 -35.93 -16.18 31.34
CA ARG A 58 -34.73 -16.92 31.74
C ARG A 58 -33.49 -16.13 31.41
N VAL A 59 -32.57 -16.12 32.37
CA VAL A 59 -31.24 -15.56 32.21
C VAL A 59 -30.20 -16.56 32.70
N ARG A 60 -29.03 -16.55 32.05
CA ARG A 60 -27.85 -17.31 32.46
C ARG A 60 -26.91 -16.40 33.22
N ARG A 61 -26.37 -16.85 34.35
CA ARG A 61 -25.24 -16.15 34.99
C ARG A 61 -23.99 -16.31 34.16
N LEU A 62 -23.26 -15.22 34.00
CA LEU A 62 -21.98 -15.23 33.34
C LEU A 62 -20.87 -15.34 34.39
N PRO A 63 -19.80 -16.10 34.11
CA PRO A 63 -18.63 -16.12 34.98
C PRO A 63 -18.09 -14.69 35.15
N ALA A 64 -17.45 -14.43 36.30
CA ALA A 64 -16.72 -13.18 36.48
C ALA A 64 -15.73 -13.02 35.32
N PRO A 65 -15.56 -11.80 34.77
CA PRO A 65 -14.72 -11.60 33.60
C PRO A 65 -13.34 -12.21 33.86
N THR A 66 -12.94 -13.13 32.99
CA THR A 66 -11.53 -13.47 32.82
C THR A 66 -10.83 -12.14 32.64
N GLY A 67 -9.90 -11.76 33.54
CA GLY A 67 -9.39 -10.39 33.60
C GLY A 67 -9.02 -9.87 32.22
N ASP A 68 -9.29 -8.59 31.94
CA ASP A 68 -9.29 -8.00 30.58
C ASP A 68 -8.05 -8.39 29.73
N SER A 69 -6.88 -8.56 30.36
CA SER A 69 -5.65 -9.01 29.71
C SER A 69 -5.71 -10.42 29.10
N GLY A 70 -6.47 -11.35 29.68
CA GLY A 70 -6.61 -12.71 29.18
C GLY A 70 -7.54 -12.80 27.98
N TRP A 71 -8.58 -11.96 27.94
CA TRP A 71 -9.49 -11.91 26.80
C TRP A 71 -8.86 -11.22 25.58
N GLU A 72 -8.11 -10.14 25.79
CA GLU A 72 -7.38 -9.48 24.71
C GLU A 72 -6.38 -10.42 24.04
N GLN A 73 -5.69 -11.27 24.83
CA GLN A 73 -4.80 -12.30 24.29
C GLN A 73 -5.53 -13.33 23.41
N VAL A 74 -6.78 -13.68 23.73
CA VAL A 74 -7.62 -14.55 22.88
C VAL A 74 -7.91 -13.86 21.55
N LEU A 75 -8.31 -12.58 21.60
CA LEU A 75 -8.60 -11.80 20.40
C LEU A 75 -7.36 -11.61 19.53
N ASP A 76 -6.19 -11.38 20.11
CA ASP A 76 -4.92 -11.30 19.38
C ASP A 76 -4.56 -12.62 18.71
N GLY A 77 -4.73 -13.75 19.40
CA GLY A 77 -4.53 -15.08 18.81
C GLY A 77 -5.40 -15.29 17.58
N LEU A 78 -6.67 -14.87 17.64
CA LEU A 78 -7.60 -14.97 16.52
C LEU A 78 -7.26 -14.00 15.38
N ARG A 79 -6.83 -12.77 15.67
CA ARG A 79 -6.33 -11.83 14.65
C ARG A 79 -5.13 -12.40 13.90
N ILE A 80 -4.18 -13.01 14.63
CA ILE A 80 -2.99 -13.63 14.04
C ILE A 80 -3.38 -14.80 13.13
N ALA A 81 -4.31 -15.64 13.57
CA ALA A 81 -4.81 -16.76 12.77
C ALA A 81 -5.57 -16.28 11.52
N GLY A 82 -6.47 -15.31 11.68
CA GLY A 82 -7.15 -14.65 10.56
C GLY A 82 -6.15 -14.08 9.57
N ALA A 83 -5.11 -13.38 10.06
CA ALA A 83 -4.07 -12.83 9.22
C ALA A 83 -3.27 -13.88 8.44
N ALA A 84 -3.04 -15.06 9.01
CA ALA A 84 -2.42 -16.18 8.28
C ALA A 84 -3.33 -16.67 7.15
N ALA A 85 -4.61 -16.92 7.44
CA ALA A 85 -5.59 -17.33 6.43
C ALA A 85 -5.78 -16.28 5.32
N GLY A 86 -5.77 -14.99 5.68
CA GLY A 86 -5.86 -13.88 4.73
C GLY A 86 -4.69 -13.84 3.75
N ARG A 87 -3.45 -14.04 4.24
CA ARG A 87 -2.27 -14.16 3.38
C ARG A 87 -2.36 -15.35 2.43
N ASP A 88 -2.78 -16.51 2.92
CA ASP A 88 -2.93 -17.70 2.08
C ASP A 88 -4.00 -17.50 1.00
N ALA A 89 -5.11 -16.84 1.33
CA ALA A 89 -6.15 -16.48 0.38
C ALA A 89 -5.65 -15.47 -0.68
N ALA A 90 -4.88 -14.47 -0.28
CA ALA A 90 -4.25 -13.51 -1.19
C ALA A 90 -3.25 -14.17 -2.15
N VAL A 91 -2.44 -15.13 -1.67
CA VAL A 91 -1.52 -15.90 -2.54
C VAL A 91 -2.32 -16.72 -3.56
N TRP A 92 -3.41 -17.35 -3.15
CA TRP A 92 -4.27 -18.09 -4.07
C TRP A 92 -4.95 -17.19 -5.09
N TRP A 93 -5.46 -16.03 -4.65
CA TRP A 93 -6.00 -14.99 -5.53
C TRP A 93 -4.95 -14.56 -6.56
N ALA A 94 -3.73 -14.29 -6.11
CA ALA A 94 -2.65 -13.80 -6.96
C ALA A 94 -2.34 -14.81 -8.08
N GLN A 95 -2.34 -16.11 -7.80
CA GLN A 95 -2.13 -17.14 -8.82
C GLN A 95 -3.15 -17.08 -9.98
N ASN A 96 -4.39 -16.70 -9.69
CA ASN A 96 -5.48 -16.67 -10.66
C ASN A 96 -5.60 -15.31 -11.37
N VAL A 97 -5.31 -14.21 -10.67
CA VAL A 97 -5.55 -12.85 -11.19
C VAL A 97 -4.30 -12.22 -11.80
N ILE A 98 -3.13 -12.42 -11.19
CA ILE A 98 -1.86 -11.80 -11.61
C ILE A 98 -0.70 -12.80 -11.73
N GLY A 99 -1.02 -14.10 -11.74
CA GLY A 99 -0.05 -15.19 -11.69
C GLY A 99 -0.13 -16.08 -12.91
N GLY A 100 0.44 -17.29 -12.82
CA GLY A 100 0.57 -18.20 -13.96
C GLY A 100 -0.75 -18.72 -14.56
N ARG A 101 -1.90 -18.46 -13.94
CA ARG A 101 -3.24 -18.80 -14.47
C ARG A 101 -4.00 -17.60 -15.01
N ALA A 102 -3.48 -16.40 -14.82
CA ALA A 102 -4.09 -15.19 -15.33
C ALA A 102 -4.03 -15.15 -16.86
N THR A 103 -5.03 -14.52 -17.47
CA THR A 103 -5.07 -14.25 -18.90
C THR A 103 -5.04 -12.74 -19.13
N GLY A 104 -4.39 -12.29 -20.20
CA GLY A 104 -4.25 -10.87 -20.51
C GLY A 104 -3.03 -10.21 -19.85
N ASP A 105 -3.06 -8.89 -19.77
CA ASP A 105 -1.96 -8.10 -19.22
C ASP A 105 -2.00 -8.06 -17.69
N VAL A 106 -1.23 -8.97 -17.09
CA VAL A 106 -1.06 -9.11 -15.65
C VAL A 106 -0.50 -7.84 -15.00
N ARG A 107 0.35 -7.08 -15.69
CA ARG A 107 0.93 -5.84 -15.14
C ARG A 107 -0.11 -4.73 -15.12
N GLU A 108 -0.89 -4.59 -16.18
CA GLU A 108 -2.01 -3.63 -16.20
C GLU A 108 -2.98 -3.90 -15.03
N VAL A 109 -3.39 -5.16 -14.86
CA VAL A 109 -4.27 -5.58 -13.75
C VAL A 109 -3.62 -5.27 -12.40
N ALA A 110 -2.34 -5.58 -12.21
CA ALA A 110 -1.64 -5.28 -10.95
C ALA A 110 -1.60 -3.77 -10.64
N ARG A 111 -1.45 -2.90 -11.66
CA ARG A 111 -1.50 -1.44 -11.47
C ARG A 111 -2.90 -0.97 -11.09
N GLN A 112 -3.93 -1.47 -11.78
CA GLN A 112 -5.33 -1.14 -11.47
C GLN A 112 -5.69 -1.55 -10.04
N VAL A 113 -5.27 -2.73 -9.60
CA VAL A 113 -5.51 -3.19 -8.22
C VAL A 113 -4.80 -2.32 -7.20
N LEU A 114 -3.51 -1.99 -7.39
CA LEU A 114 -2.81 -1.10 -6.45
C LEU A 114 -3.43 0.29 -6.37
N ALA A 115 -3.76 0.89 -7.51
CA ALA A 115 -4.44 2.18 -7.55
C ALA A 115 -5.80 2.12 -6.84
N GLY A 116 -6.57 1.06 -7.08
CA GLY A 116 -7.85 0.86 -6.42
C GLY A 116 -7.75 0.64 -4.91
N ILE A 117 -6.70 -0.03 -4.42
CA ILE A 117 -6.45 -0.16 -2.98
C ILE A 117 -6.13 1.22 -2.37
N ASP A 118 -5.24 1.99 -3.00
CA ASP A 118 -4.85 3.32 -2.53
C ASP A 118 -6.05 4.31 -2.51
N ASP A 119 -6.93 4.22 -3.50
CA ASP A 119 -8.13 5.06 -3.62
C ASP A 119 -9.35 4.50 -2.86
N VAL A 120 -9.25 3.30 -2.29
CA VAL A 120 -10.36 2.54 -1.68
C VAL A 120 -11.54 2.40 -2.65
N ASP A 121 -11.23 2.07 -3.92
CA ASP A 121 -12.19 1.93 -5.01
C ASP A 121 -13.09 0.70 -4.80
N PRO A 122 -14.42 0.86 -4.61
CA PRO A 122 -15.31 -0.23 -4.23
C PRO A 122 -15.27 -1.47 -5.14
N PRO A 123 -15.26 -1.36 -6.49
CA PRO A 123 -15.16 -2.53 -7.36
C PRO A 123 -13.86 -3.32 -7.19
N VAL A 124 -12.76 -2.64 -6.87
CA VAL A 124 -11.48 -3.30 -6.58
C VAL A 124 -11.54 -3.98 -5.22
N MET A 125 -12.02 -3.27 -4.19
CA MET A 125 -12.15 -3.81 -2.83
C MET A 125 -13.09 -5.03 -2.78
N ASP A 126 -14.21 -4.99 -3.50
CA ASP A 126 -15.16 -6.09 -3.62
C ASP A 126 -14.57 -7.31 -4.37
N GLY A 127 -13.51 -7.10 -5.17
CA GLY A 127 -12.79 -8.14 -5.89
C GLY A 127 -11.65 -8.80 -5.09
N LEU A 128 -11.33 -8.27 -3.91
CA LEU A 128 -10.29 -8.82 -3.04
C LEU A 128 -10.82 -9.99 -2.19
N PRO A 129 -9.94 -10.90 -1.73
CA PRO A 129 -10.33 -11.89 -0.74
C PRO A 129 -10.79 -11.20 0.54
N ALA A 130 -12.02 -11.47 0.96
CA ALA A 130 -12.61 -10.94 2.17
C ALA A 130 -13.30 -12.04 2.98
N ALA A 131 -13.29 -11.89 4.30
CA ALA A 131 -13.99 -12.78 5.21
C ALA A 131 -15.49 -12.42 5.27
N ASP A 132 -16.37 -13.41 5.06
CA ASP A 132 -17.79 -13.21 5.30
C ASP A 132 -18.09 -13.16 6.80
N ARG A 133 -18.38 -11.94 7.29
CA ARG A 133 -18.67 -11.63 8.69
C ARG A 133 -20.04 -12.15 9.17
N TYR A 134 -20.87 -12.69 8.28
CA TYR A 134 -22.21 -13.19 8.61
C TYR A 134 -22.31 -14.73 8.52
N VAL A 135 -21.25 -15.42 8.10
CA VAL A 135 -21.20 -16.89 8.07
C VAL A 135 -20.85 -17.43 9.45
N LEU A 136 -21.89 -17.67 10.25
CA LEU A 136 -21.78 -18.13 11.64
C LEU A 136 -21.34 -19.60 11.80
N ALA A 137 -21.44 -20.39 10.73
CA ALA A 137 -21.31 -21.85 10.79
C ALA A 137 -19.91 -22.31 11.23
N GLU A 138 -18.88 -21.48 11.00
CA GLU A 138 -17.47 -21.84 11.21
C GLU A 138 -16.86 -21.20 12.46
N ASP A 139 -17.55 -20.25 13.11
CA ASP A 139 -16.98 -19.48 14.22
C ASP A 139 -16.48 -20.38 15.37
N ARG A 140 -17.25 -21.42 15.69
CA ARG A 140 -16.92 -22.39 16.74
C ARG A 140 -15.65 -23.16 16.43
N ASP A 141 -15.52 -23.62 15.19
CA ASP A 141 -14.39 -24.45 14.77
C ASP A 141 -13.11 -23.60 14.69
N ARG A 142 -13.21 -22.40 14.12
CA ARG A 142 -12.10 -21.42 14.09
C ARG A 142 -11.64 -21.05 15.50
N TYR A 143 -12.58 -20.81 16.42
CA TYR A 143 -12.24 -20.53 17.81
C TYR A 143 -11.56 -21.72 18.48
N ALA A 144 -12.09 -22.93 18.32
CA ALA A 144 -11.52 -24.13 18.91
C ALA A 144 -10.10 -24.43 18.39
N GLU A 145 -9.82 -24.10 17.13
CA GLU A 145 -8.51 -24.29 16.51
C GLU A 145 -7.47 -23.26 16.98
N HIS A 146 -7.87 -22.00 17.14
CA HIS A 146 -6.93 -20.89 17.29
C HIS A 146 -6.91 -20.21 18.65
N ALA A 147 -7.91 -20.48 19.52
CA ALA A 147 -7.92 -19.92 20.85
C ALA A 147 -6.70 -20.42 21.67
N PRO A 148 -6.00 -19.54 22.40
CA PRO A 148 -4.84 -19.92 23.17
C PRO A 148 -5.20 -20.90 24.29
N ARG A 149 -4.22 -21.68 24.74
CA ARG A 149 -4.42 -22.63 25.86
C ARG A 149 -4.86 -21.86 27.12
N GLY A 150 -5.95 -22.33 27.73
CA GLY A 150 -6.55 -21.71 28.90
C GLY A 150 -7.64 -20.68 28.57
N ALA A 151 -7.93 -20.45 27.29
CA ALA A 151 -9.13 -19.73 26.89
C ALA A 151 -10.41 -20.48 27.32
N PRO A 152 -11.51 -19.77 27.60
CA PRO A 152 -12.82 -20.39 27.84
C PRO A 152 -13.23 -21.28 26.67
N VAL A 153 -14.02 -22.32 26.92
CA VAL A 153 -14.60 -23.11 25.82
C VAL A 153 -15.70 -22.29 25.13
N TRP A 154 -15.93 -22.55 23.84
CA TRP A 154 -16.88 -21.80 23.01
C TRP A 154 -18.29 -21.70 23.61
N GLU A 155 -18.74 -22.79 24.23
CA GLU A 155 -20.05 -22.89 24.87
C GLU A 155 -20.20 -21.92 26.04
N ASP A 156 -19.10 -21.60 26.72
CA ASP A 156 -19.06 -20.69 27.86
C ASP A 156 -19.02 -19.22 27.44
N LEU A 157 -18.61 -18.94 26.20
CA LEU A 157 -18.57 -17.59 25.68
C LEU A 157 -19.95 -16.93 25.68
N THR A 158 -19.95 -15.64 25.98
CA THR A 158 -21.13 -14.79 25.85
C THR A 158 -21.41 -14.44 24.39
N GLY A 159 -22.59 -13.86 24.11
CA GLY A 159 -22.92 -13.38 22.75
C GLY A 159 -21.91 -12.35 22.27
N ARG A 160 -21.58 -11.37 23.12
CA ARG A 160 -20.56 -10.35 22.82
C ARG A 160 -19.19 -10.94 22.57
N GLN A 161 -18.78 -11.92 23.39
CA GLN A 161 -17.48 -12.57 23.22
C GLN A 161 -17.41 -13.31 21.89
N ARG A 162 -18.46 -14.02 21.50
CA ARG A 162 -18.53 -14.68 20.18
C ARG A 162 -18.43 -13.68 19.04
N ASP A 163 -19.15 -12.57 19.11
CA ASP A 163 -19.03 -11.51 18.11
C ASP A 163 -17.62 -10.91 18.08
N GLN A 164 -17.04 -10.60 19.23
CA GLN A 164 -15.66 -10.10 19.32
C GLN A 164 -14.64 -11.07 18.71
N THR A 165 -14.80 -12.38 18.94
CA THR A 165 -13.92 -13.39 18.32
C THR A 165 -14.06 -13.42 16.80
N ARG A 166 -15.30 -13.27 16.28
CA ARG A 166 -15.56 -13.19 14.84
C ARG A 166 -14.89 -11.96 14.24
N TRP A 167 -15.15 -10.79 14.81
CA TRP A 167 -14.57 -9.52 14.35
C TRP A 167 -13.04 -9.56 14.39
N ALA A 168 -12.45 -10.05 15.48
CA ALA A 168 -11.01 -10.19 15.59
C ALA A 168 -10.40 -11.06 14.48
N TRP A 169 -11.02 -12.19 14.15
CA TRP A 169 -10.56 -13.05 13.07
C TRP A 169 -10.75 -12.39 11.69
N CYS A 170 -11.95 -11.84 11.41
CA CYS A 170 -12.26 -11.18 10.14
C CYS A 170 -11.37 -9.97 9.88
N ASP A 171 -11.17 -9.11 10.89
CA ASP A 171 -10.27 -7.94 10.76
C ASP A 171 -8.83 -8.40 10.51
N GLY A 172 -8.38 -9.46 11.18
CA GLY A 172 -7.07 -10.05 10.91
C GLY A 172 -6.94 -10.54 9.47
N PHE A 173 -7.97 -11.26 8.99
CA PHE A 173 -8.03 -11.79 7.62
C PHE A 173 -8.03 -10.67 6.58
N ASP A 174 -8.98 -9.74 6.65
CA ASP A 174 -9.20 -8.70 5.64
C ASP A 174 -7.95 -7.81 5.51
N ASN A 175 -7.41 -7.34 6.63
CA ASN A 175 -6.21 -6.49 6.63
C ASN A 175 -4.99 -7.22 6.04
N ALA A 176 -4.80 -8.50 6.37
CA ALA A 176 -3.65 -9.25 5.88
C ALA A 176 -3.81 -9.68 4.42
N ALA A 177 -5.03 -9.95 3.98
CA ALA A 177 -5.34 -10.26 2.59
C ALA A 177 -5.09 -9.04 1.70
N GLU A 178 -5.59 -7.87 2.07
CA GLU A 178 -5.34 -6.61 1.35
C GLU A 178 -3.84 -6.30 1.27
N ALA A 179 -3.13 -6.36 2.41
CA ALA A 179 -1.70 -6.09 2.45
C ALA A 179 -0.89 -7.08 1.59
N GLU A 180 -1.24 -8.37 1.60
CA GLU A 180 -0.56 -9.38 0.78
C GLU A 180 -0.93 -9.27 -0.70
N VAL A 181 -2.17 -8.92 -1.05
CA VAL A 181 -2.54 -8.60 -2.44
C VAL A 181 -1.68 -7.46 -2.96
N ALA A 182 -1.61 -6.36 -2.21
CA ALA A 182 -0.77 -5.21 -2.58
C ALA A 182 0.69 -5.64 -2.75
N ARG A 183 1.23 -6.43 -1.82
CA ARG A 183 2.59 -6.99 -1.91
C ARG A 183 2.81 -7.80 -3.19
N GLN A 184 1.89 -8.71 -3.54
CA GLN A 184 1.99 -9.52 -4.76
C GLN A 184 1.94 -8.67 -6.03
N CYS A 185 1.06 -7.65 -6.07
CA CYS A 185 1.02 -6.69 -7.18
C CYS A 185 2.35 -5.94 -7.30
N ARG A 186 2.95 -5.50 -6.19
CA ARG A 186 4.26 -4.84 -6.20
C ARG A 186 5.34 -5.76 -6.76
N ILE A 187 5.40 -7.03 -6.35
CA ILE A 187 6.37 -8.00 -6.89
C ILE A 187 6.26 -8.12 -8.41
N VAL A 188 5.04 -8.20 -8.94
CA VAL A 188 4.77 -8.29 -10.39
C VAL A 188 5.25 -7.04 -11.14
N LEU A 189 5.06 -5.87 -10.54
CA LEU A 189 5.39 -4.57 -11.13
C LEU A 189 6.83 -4.14 -10.89
N HIS A 190 7.49 -4.70 -9.88
CA HIS A 190 8.79 -4.24 -9.48
C HIS A 190 9.83 -4.54 -10.57
N PRO A 191 10.64 -3.56 -10.99
CA PRO A 191 11.65 -3.74 -12.04
C PRO A 191 12.66 -4.86 -11.78
N HIS A 192 12.88 -5.18 -10.50
CA HIS A 192 13.75 -6.27 -10.02
C HIS A 192 13.00 -7.46 -9.38
N GLY A 193 11.66 -7.48 -9.42
CA GLY A 193 10.85 -8.55 -8.81
C GLY A 193 10.88 -8.59 -7.27
N ASP A 194 11.09 -7.44 -6.62
CA ASP A 194 11.12 -7.26 -5.17
C ASP A 194 9.77 -6.70 -4.67
N ASP A 195 9.48 -6.76 -3.38
CA ASP A 195 8.21 -6.32 -2.79
C ASP A 195 8.21 -4.91 -2.21
N ARG A 196 9.31 -4.17 -2.39
CA ARG A 196 9.45 -2.79 -1.90
C ARG A 196 8.33 -1.88 -2.40
N GLU A 197 7.75 -1.18 -1.43
CA GLU A 197 6.82 -0.07 -1.61
C GLU A 197 7.60 1.11 -2.20
N MET A 198 7.15 1.64 -3.33
CA MET A 198 7.82 2.72 -4.06
C MET A 198 6.91 3.92 -4.36
N SER A 199 5.66 3.95 -3.85
CA SER A 199 4.72 5.04 -4.09
C SER A 199 5.24 6.37 -3.51
N HIS A 200 6.11 6.35 -2.50
CA HIS A 200 6.76 7.59 -2.02
C HIS A 200 7.65 8.27 -3.07
N LEU A 201 8.02 7.56 -4.13
CA LEU A 201 8.78 8.09 -5.28
C LEU A 201 7.88 8.45 -6.47
N ALA A 202 6.55 8.29 -6.34
CA ALA A 202 5.60 8.64 -7.38
C ALA A 202 5.65 10.14 -7.71
N PRO A 203 5.37 10.55 -8.97
CA PRO A 203 5.55 11.92 -9.43
C PRO A 203 4.85 12.99 -8.58
N ASP A 204 3.65 12.67 -8.11
CA ASP A 204 2.81 13.52 -7.26
C ASP A 204 3.29 13.60 -5.80
N ARG A 205 4.20 12.70 -5.38
CA ARG A 205 4.80 12.63 -4.04
C ARG A 205 6.23 13.16 -3.96
N VAL A 206 6.94 13.28 -5.07
CA VAL A 206 8.27 13.91 -5.11
C VAL A 206 8.19 15.39 -4.70
N ARG A 207 9.12 15.85 -3.87
CA ARG A 207 9.20 17.24 -3.38
C ARG A 207 10.61 17.80 -3.60
N LEU A 208 10.74 19.13 -3.69
CA LEU A 208 12.05 19.78 -3.73
C LEU A 208 12.88 19.36 -2.50
N GLY A 209 14.12 18.95 -2.74
CA GLY A 209 15.04 18.36 -1.77
C GLY A 209 14.80 16.87 -1.48
N GLY A 210 13.75 16.26 -2.05
CA GLY A 210 13.38 14.86 -1.83
C GLY A 210 13.84 13.93 -2.95
N PRO A 211 13.91 12.62 -2.68
CA PRO A 211 14.23 11.62 -3.69
C PRO A 211 13.07 11.44 -4.68
N GLY A 212 13.40 11.01 -5.90
CA GLY A 212 12.43 10.61 -6.91
C GLY A 212 13.06 9.74 -8.00
N VAL A 213 12.20 9.13 -8.81
CA VAL A 213 12.59 8.50 -10.07
C VAL A 213 12.25 9.44 -11.21
N PHE A 214 13.19 9.66 -12.12
CA PHE A 214 13.01 10.53 -13.27
C PHE A 214 13.48 9.86 -14.57
N ALA A 215 12.98 10.34 -15.69
CA ALA A 215 13.39 9.91 -17.03
C ALA A 215 13.30 11.08 -18.01
N GLY A 216 14.00 10.98 -19.15
CA GLY A 216 13.81 11.92 -20.25
C GLY A 216 12.46 11.71 -20.92
N ASP A 217 11.85 12.77 -21.47
CA ASP A 217 10.57 12.65 -22.19
C ASP A 217 10.65 11.69 -23.40
N TRP A 218 11.82 11.54 -24.00
CA TRP A 218 12.12 10.60 -25.10
C TRP A 218 12.17 9.13 -24.65
N ALA A 219 12.16 8.85 -23.34
CA ALA A 219 12.36 7.50 -22.81
C ALA A 219 11.13 6.60 -22.94
N TRP A 220 9.97 7.18 -23.24
CA TRP A 220 8.72 6.44 -23.45
C TRP A 220 8.75 5.68 -24.78
N THR A 221 8.73 4.35 -24.69
CA THR A 221 8.69 3.47 -25.86
C THR A 221 7.61 2.40 -25.68
N PRO A 222 6.87 2.01 -26.73
CA PRO A 222 5.93 0.91 -26.64
C PRO A 222 6.69 -0.41 -26.37
N ASN A 223 6.16 -1.24 -25.47
CA ASN A 223 6.62 -2.62 -25.28
C ASN A 223 6.03 -3.56 -26.35
N GLY A 224 6.27 -4.87 -26.20
CA GLY A 224 5.75 -5.88 -27.15
C GLY A 224 4.23 -5.93 -27.25
N ASP A 225 3.53 -5.45 -26.22
CA ASP A 225 2.07 -5.39 -26.12
C ASP A 225 1.50 -4.01 -26.51
N GLY A 226 2.37 -3.06 -26.89
CA GLY A 226 2.00 -1.70 -27.29
C GLY A 226 1.82 -0.72 -26.13
N GLU A 227 2.05 -1.13 -24.89
CA GLU A 227 2.02 -0.26 -23.72
C GLU A 227 3.24 0.66 -23.69
N MET A 228 3.04 1.96 -23.44
CA MET A 228 4.15 2.90 -23.29
C MET A 228 4.89 2.65 -21.97
N ARG A 229 6.18 2.37 -22.08
CA ARG A 229 7.06 2.02 -20.96
C ARG A 229 8.33 2.84 -21.00
N ILE A 230 8.91 3.08 -19.83
CA ILE A 230 10.24 3.66 -19.71
C ILE A 230 11.23 2.52 -19.53
N ARG A 231 12.19 2.39 -20.44
CA ARG A 231 13.18 1.31 -20.32
C ARG A 231 14.04 1.45 -19.06
N VAL A 232 14.41 2.69 -18.72
CA VAL A 232 15.33 3.00 -17.63
C VAL A 232 14.86 4.26 -16.91
N GLY A 233 14.46 4.11 -15.64
CA GLY A 233 14.31 5.24 -14.73
C GLY A 233 15.62 5.52 -13.99
N PHE A 234 15.80 6.74 -13.52
CA PHE A 234 17.00 7.19 -12.82
C PHE A 234 16.64 7.71 -11.44
N VAL A 235 17.35 7.25 -10.41
CA VAL A 235 17.20 7.81 -9.05
C VAL A 235 17.93 9.13 -8.96
N GLY A 236 17.27 10.13 -8.37
CA GLY A 236 17.93 11.40 -8.03
C GLY A 236 17.21 12.15 -6.92
N THR A 237 17.77 13.29 -6.54
CA THR A 237 17.13 14.28 -5.67
C THR A 237 16.60 15.43 -6.50
N LEU A 238 15.32 15.77 -6.37
CA LEU A 238 14.73 16.91 -7.07
C LEU A 238 15.27 18.21 -6.45
N VAL A 239 16.01 19.01 -7.22
CA VAL A 239 16.63 20.24 -6.69
C VAL A 239 16.02 21.53 -7.22
N ASP A 240 15.38 21.48 -8.39
CA ASP A 240 14.79 22.67 -9.02
C ASP A 240 13.76 22.30 -10.10
N THR A 241 13.13 23.31 -10.68
CA THR A 241 12.33 23.20 -11.90
C THR A 241 12.76 24.27 -12.90
N TRP A 242 12.81 23.93 -14.19
CA TRP A 242 13.19 24.84 -15.27
C TRP A 242 12.26 24.68 -16.47
N ASN A 243 11.58 25.76 -16.88
CA ASN A 243 10.63 25.76 -18.00
C ASN A 243 9.54 24.65 -17.92
N GLY A 244 9.09 24.31 -16.71
CA GLY A 244 8.10 23.25 -16.48
C GLY A 244 8.68 21.84 -16.38
N TRP A 245 9.99 21.67 -16.58
CA TRP A 245 10.72 20.42 -16.42
C TRP A 245 11.42 20.37 -15.07
N VAL A 246 11.72 19.16 -14.61
CA VAL A 246 12.38 18.95 -13.32
C VAL A 246 13.90 18.93 -13.47
N VAL A 247 14.61 19.38 -12.44
CA VAL A 247 16.06 19.34 -12.38
C VAL A 247 16.46 18.47 -11.21
N PHE A 248 17.19 17.40 -11.50
CA PHE A 248 17.63 16.43 -10.51
C PHE A 248 19.14 16.53 -10.28
N THR A 249 19.59 16.18 -9.08
CA THR A 249 20.98 15.75 -8.87
C THR A 249 21.05 14.23 -8.76
N CYS A 250 22.10 13.63 -9.31
CA CYS A 250 22.31 12.19 -9.28
C CYS A 250 23.77 11.82 -9.09
N THR A 251 24.03 10.57 -8.71
CA THR A 251 25.41 10.08 -8.52
C THR A 251 26.11 9.81 -9.84
N ARG A 252 27.45 9.65 -9.81
CA ARG A 252 28.25 9.22 -10.98
C ARG A 252 27.68 7.98 -11.66
N GLN A 253 27.30 6.98 -10.89
CA GLN A 253 26.73 5.72 -11.41
C GLN A 253 25.42 5.95 -12.17
N VAL A 254 24.54 6.82 -11.65
CA VAL A 254 23.30 7.17 -12.33
C VAL A 254 23.58 7.98 -13.59
N ALA A 255 24.51 8.93 -13.52
CA ALA A 255 24.94 9.71 -14.69
C ALA A 255 25.50 8.81 -15.81
N GLU A 256 26.30 7.79 -15.46
CA GLU A 256 26.76 6.77 -16.41
C GLU A 256 25.62 5.99 -17.04
N ALA A 257 24.61 5.62 -16.25
CA ALA A 257 23.43 4.95 -16.75
C ALA A 257 22.62 5.84 -17.72
N ILE A 258 22.54 7.15 -17.47
CA ILE A 258 21.91 8.13 -18.36
C ILE A 258 22.66 8.17 -19.70
N VAL A 259 23.99 8.30 -19.67
CA VAL A 259 24.82 8.32 -20.88
C VAL A 259 24.68 7.02 -21.68
N ALA A 260 24.62 5.88 -20.99
CA ALA A 260 24.42 4.59 -21.62
C ALA A 260 23.03 4.47 -22.27
N ASP A 261 21.96 4.83 -21.55
CA ASP A 261 20.60 4.75 -22.09
C ASP A 261 20.39 5.68 -23.30
N GLN A 262 20.98 6.88 -23.28
CA GLN A 262 20.92 7.80 -24.41
C GLN A 262 21.63 7.23 -25.65
N ARG A 263 22.75 6.52 -25.47
CA ARG A 263 23.42 5.81 -26.57
C ARG A 263 22.55 4.69 -27.11
N ASP A 264 21.96 3.89 -26.24
CA ASP A 264 21.05 2.80 -26.64
C ASP A 264 19.82 3.34 -27.39
N ALA A 265 19.28 4.48 -26.97
CA ALA A 265 18.14 5.13 -27.61
C ALA A 265 18.51 5.67 -29.00
N ARG A 266 19.71 6.26 -29.17
CA ARG A 266 20.24 6.65 -30.48
C ARG A 266 20.45 5.46 -31.41
N ASP A 267 20.94 4.34 -30.88
CA ASP A 267 21.13 3.12 -31.67
C ASP A 267 19.80 2.51 -32.12
N ARG A 268 18.76 2.56 -31.28
CA ARG A 268 17.38 2.19 -31.68
C ARG A 268 16.85 3.11 -32.78
N CYS A 269 17.00 4.42 -32.64
CA CYS A 269 16.60 5.38 -33.67
C CYS A 269 17.32 5.09 -35.01
N ARG A 270 18.63 4.81 -34.95
CA ARG A 270 19.41 4.42 -36.13
C ARG A 270 18.87 3.14 -36.77
N GLN A 271 18.57 2.11 -35.97
CA GLN A 271 18.01 0.85 -36.47
C GLN A 271 16.64 1.04 -37.13
N GLN A 272 15.76 1.84 -36.52
CA GLN A 272 14.45 2.16 -37.07
C GLN A 272 14.56 2.86 -38.42
N LEU A 273 15.34 3.95 -38.50
CA LEU A 273 15.55 4.69 -39.75
C LEU A 273 16.21 3.81 -40.83
N ALA A 274 17.12 2.92 -40.45
CA ALA A 274 17.70 1.95 -41.37
C ALA A 274 16.67 0.95 -41.91
N ALA A 275 15.75 0.48 -41.06
CA ALA A 275 14.64 -0.37 -41.48
C ALA A 275 13.67 0.33 -42.45
N GLU A 276 13.55 1.66 -42.34
CA GLU A 276 12.81 2.53 -43.28
C GLU A 276 13.59 2.81 -44.58
N GLY A 277 14.78 2.22 -44.75
CA GLY A 277 15.62 2.35 -45.96
C GLY A 277 16.53 3.58 -45.97
N ILE A 278 16.62 4.33 -44.87
CA ILE A 278 17.52 5.47 -44.74
C ILE A 278 18.93 4.96 -44.45
N SER A 279 19.94 5.44 -45.18
CA SER A 279 21.31 4.93 -45.06
C SER A 279 22.37 6.01 -45.26
N GLY A 280 23.62 5.66 -44.93
CA GLY A 280 24.80 6.53 -45.11
C GLY A 280 24.70 7.83 -44.32
N GLN A 281 25.25 8.92 -44.86
CA GLN A 281 25.31 10.22 -44.19
C GLN A 281 23.93 10.79 -43.83
N ARG A 282 22.87 10.42 -44.57
CA ARG A 282 21.51 10.85 -44.25
C ARG A 282 21.02 10.24 -42.94
N LEU A 283 21.34 8.97 -42.70
CA LEU A 283 20.99 8.26 -41.47
C LEU A 283 21.63 8.94 -40.26
N ASP A 284 22.96 9.13 -40.28
CA ASP A 284 23.68 9.74 -39.17
C ASP A 284 23.21 11.15 -38.87
N ARG A 285 22.96 11.95 -39.93
CA ARG A 285 22.39 13.28 -39.78
C ARG A 285 21.01 13.26 -39.12
N MET A 286 20.10 12.37 -39.55
CA MET A 286 18.76 12.30 -38.97
C MET A 286 18.78 11.84 -37.51
N VAL A 287 19.71 10.96 -37.12
CA VAL A 287 19.90 10.57 -35.71
C VAL A 287 20.45 11.75 -34.89
N ASP A 288 21.42 12.50 -35.41
CA ASP A 288 22.00 13.67 -34.75
C ASP A 288 21.01 14.86 -34.64
N GLU A 289 20.12 15.02 -35.62
CA GLU A 289 19.03 16.03 -35.59
C GLU A 289 17.89 15.62 -34.64
N SER A 290 17.64 14.31 -34.49
CA SER A 290 16.59 13.79 -33.61
C SER A 290 17.00 13.82 -32.13
N MET A 291 18.26 13.51 -31.83
CA MET A 291 18.74 13.35 -30.46
C MET A 291 20.17 13.87 -30.31
N GLY A 292 20.47 14.55 -29.20
CA GLY A 292 21.84 15.00 -28.88
C GLY A 292 22.79 13.82 -28.60
N ARG A 293 24.11 14.06 -28.71
CA ARG A 293 25.15 13.09 -28.34
C ARG A 293 25.59 13.28 -26.91
N LEU A 294 25.82 12.17 -26.22
CA LEU A 294 26.19 12.16 -24.81
C LEU A 294 27.40 11.26 -24.54
N TRP A 295 28.40 11.81 -23.87
CA TRP A 295 29.60 11.08 -23.44
C TRP A 295 30.27 11.72 -22.23
N PHE A 296 31.20 10.99 -21.63
CA PHE A 296 32.09 11.52 -20.60
C PHE A 296 33.42 11.97 -21.22
N ASP A 297 33.83 13.19 -20.85
CA ASP A 297 35.17 13.75 -21.05
C ASP A 297 35.82 13.87 -19.66
N GLY A 298 36.49 12.80 -19.23
CA GLY A 298 36.89 12.63 -17.84
C GLY A 298 35.68 12.51 -16.92
N ASP A 299 35.56 13.43 -15.96
CA ASP A 299 34.41 13.51 -15.05
C ASP A 299 33.29 14.42 -15.55
N VAL A 300 33.47 15.09 -16.69
CA VAL A 300 32.48 16.01 -17.26
C VAL A 300 31.59 15.27 -18.24
N ILE A 301 30.28 15.39 -18.08
CA ILE A 301 29.32 14.97 -19.11
C ILE A 301 29.31 16.04 -20.20
N VAL A 302 29.52 15.62 -21.45
CA VAL A 302 29.40 16.50 -22.62
C VAL A 302 28.11 16.16 -23.36
N ALA A 303 27.25 17.16 -23.39
CA ALA A 303 25.97 17.21 -24.08
C ALA A 303 26.14 17.96 -25.41
N ASP A 304 26.26 17.27 -26.54
CA ASP A 304 26.35 17.94 -27.84
C ASP A 304 24.98 17.94 -28.52
N GLU A 305 24.38 19.12 -28.53
CA GLU A 305 23.05 19.39 -29.09
C GLU A 305 23.14 20.28 -30.33
N THR A 306 24.34 20.49 -30.87
CA THR A 306 24.57 21.44 -31.97
C THR A 306 23.75 21.15 -33.21
N ARG A 307 23.45 19.87 -33.46
CA ARG A 307 22.63 19.40 -34.57
C ARG A 307 21.13 19.40 -34.28
N VAL A 308 20.75 19.22 -33.02
CA VAL A 308 19.34 19.27 -32.58
C VAL A 308 18.81 20.70 -32.70
N HIS A 309 19.65 21.68 -32.38
CA HIS A 309 19.27 23.10 -32.37
C HIS A 309 19.74 23.89 -33.59
N ASP A 310 20.53 23.29 -34.48
CA ASP A 310 21.24 24.01 -35.55
C ASP A 310 22.02 25.22 -34.99
N ASP A 311 22.62 25.04 -33.81
CA ASP A 311 23.35 26.06 -33.05
C ASP A 311 24.75 25.52 -32.71
N PRO A 312 25.84 26.07 -33.29
CA PRO A 312 27.19 25.56 -33.05
C PRO A 312 27.66 25.70 -31.60
N ASP A 313 27.03 26.57 -30.81
CA ASP A 313 27.36 26.81 -29.41
C ASP A 313 26.49 25.98 -28.44
N ALA A 314 25.55 25.18 -28.96
CA ALA A 314 24.70 24.28 -28.16
C ALA A 314 25.46 23.02 -27.71
N THR A 315 26.58 23.22 -27.01
CA THR A 315 27.27 22.17 -26.26
C THR A 315 27.24 22.50 -24.77
N GLU A 316 26.58 21.66 -23.98
CA GLU A 316 26.54 21.79 -22.53
C GLU A 316 27.58 20.86 -21.87
N ARG A 317 28.20 21.35 -20.79
CA ARG A 317 29.22 20.62 -20.03
C ARG A 317 28.80 20.56 -18.56
N ILE A 318 28.48 19.36 -18.08
CA ILE A 318 27.99 19.14 -16.72
C ILE A 318 29.12 18.51 -15.91
N SER A 319 29.72 19.31 -15.02
CA SER A 319 30.73 18.85 -14.06
C SER A 319 30.05 18.38 -12.78
N PRO A 320 30.62 17.41 -12.05
CA PRO A 320 30.13 17.07 -10.73
C PRO A 320 30.33 18.24 -9.76
N ASP A 321 29.45 18.35 -8.77
CA ASP A 321 29.60 19.27 -7.66
C ASP A 321 30.63 18.78 -6.62
N SER A 322 30.74 19.49 -5.50
CA SER A 322 31.67 19.14 -4.41
C SER A 322 31.41 17.78 -3.78
N ASP A 323 30.18 17.27 -3.90
CA ASP A 323 29.76 15.99 -3.36
C ASP A 323 29.83 14.87 -4.42
N GLY A 324 30.36 15.18 -5.62
CA GLY A 324 30.46 14.25 -6.73
C GLY A 324 29.13 14.01 -7.46
N GLN A 325 28.11 14.86 -7.23
CA GLN A 325 26.80 14.72 -7.85
C GLN A 325 26.69 15.53 -9.14
N TYR A 326 25.92 15.02 -10.08
CA TYR A 326 25.66 15.65 -11.37
C TYR A 326 24.29 16.30 -11.35
N ARG A 327 24.24 17.61 -11.57
CA ARG A 327 22.99 18.34 -11.79
C ARG A 327 22.53 18.13 -13.23
N VAL A 328 21.54 17.27 -13.43
CA VAL A 328 20.94 17.04 -14.73
C VAL A 328 19.78 18.03 -14.93
N MET A 329 20.05 18.99 -15.81
CA MET A 329 19.09 19.92 -16.40
C MET A 329 19.24 19.84 -17.91
N GLY A 330 18.31 20.37 -18.68
CA GLY A 330 18.51 20.41 -20.12
C GLY A 330 17.68 21.47 -20.81
N ARG A 331 18.33 22.18 -21.73
CA ARG A 331 17.68 23.02 -22.74
C ARG A 331 16.88 22.17 -23.73
N ALA A 332 17.48 21.12 -24.29
CA ALA A 332 16.78 20.12 -25.11
C ALA A 332 16.37 18.88 -24.30
N TRP A 333 16.91 18.69 -23.09
CA TRP A 333 16.57 17.55 -22.26
C TRP A 333 15.57 17.90 -21.18
N THR A 334 14.40 17.36 -21.41
CA THR A 334 13.18 17.60 -20.71
C THR A 334 12.94 16.41 -19.79
N TRP A 335 13.45 16.53 -18.58
CA TRP A 335 13.32 15.50 -17.55
C TRP A 335 11.94 15.58 -16.90
N LEU A 336 11.37 14.42 -16.62
CA LEU A 336 10.08 14.25 -15.96
C LEU A 336 10.24 13.39 -14.72
N PRO A 337 9.52 13.68 -13.61
CA PRO A 337 9.33 12.68 -12.58
C PRO A 337 8.40 11.60 -13.12
N VAL A 338 8.73 10.34 -12.88
CA VAL A 338 8.00 9.19 -13.44
C VAL A 338 7.67 8.18 -12.35
N HIS A 339 6.58 7.43 -12.52
CA HIS A 339 6.23 6.41 -11.55
C HIS A 339 7.27 5.28 -11.62
N PRO A 340 7.83 4.79 -10.50
CA PRO A 340 8.81 3.70 -10.51
C PRO A 340 8.31 2.44 -11.23
N TYR A 341 7.02 2.12 -11.10
CA TYR A 341 6.38 1.00 -11.80
C TYR A 341 6.17 1.23 -13.30
N ASP A 342 6.43 2.42 -13.85
CA ASP A 342 6.45 2.67 -15.31
C ASP A 342 7.80 2.29 -15.93
N CYS A 343 8.82 2.07 -15.10
CA CYS A 343 10.17 1.73 -15.52
C CYS A 343 10.40 0.22 -15.60
N ASP A 344 11.14 -0.26 -16.61
CA ASP A 344 11.55 -1.67 -16.71
C ASP A 344 12.79 -1.99 -15.86
N ARG A 345 13.67 -1.00 -15.66
CA ARG A 345 14.74 -1.00 -14.66
C ARG A 345 14.90 0.40 -14.06
N ILE A 346 15.42 0.47 -12.85
CA ILE A 346 15.82 1.73 -12.21
C ILE A 346 17.33 1.71 -12.00
N ALA A 347 18.01 2.77 -12.41
CA ALA A 347 19.44 2.96 -12.16
C ALA A 347 19.67 3.82 -10.93
N GLY A 348 20.53 3.34 -10.04
CA GLY A 348 20.82 3.96 -8.74
C GLY A 348 20.17 3.20 -7.58
N ASP A 349 20.56 3.56 -6.36
CA ASP A 349 20.03 2.95 -5.15
C ASP A 349 18.66 3.54 -4.83
N ILE A 350 17.61 2.70 -4.89
CA ILE A 350 16.24 3.10 -4.57
C ILE A 350 16.16 3.40 -3.07
N PRO A 351 15.86 4.65 -2.68
CA PRO A 351 15.84 5.02 -1.27
C PRO A 351 14.60 4.46 -0.57
N ASP A 352 14.79 4.01 0.67
CA ASP A 352 13.70 3.60 1.54
C ASP A 352 12.73 4.76 1.81
N PRO A 353 11.45 4.48 2.10
CA PRO A 353 10.50 5.52 2.46
C PRO A 353 11.00 6.31 3.68
N PRO A 354 10.84 7.65 3.68
CA PRO A 354 11.28 8.46 4.80
C PRO A 354 10.60 7.98 6.08
N SER A 355 11.40 7.56 7.06
CA SER A 355 10.88 7.22 8.39
C SER A 355 10.11 8.41 8.95
N ALA A 356 8.93 8.16 9.54
CA ALA A 356 8.04 9.19 10.10
C ALA A 356 8.70 10.14 11.12
N ALA A 357 9.90 9.81 11.61
CA ALA A 357 10.69 10.66 12.51
C ALA A 357 11.43 11.82 11.81
N SER A 358 11.59 11.82 10.47
CA SER A 358 12.37 12.84 9.76
C SER A 358 11.58 14.07 9.30
N THR A 359 10.24 14.05 9.36
CA THR A 359 9.39 15.18 8.99
C THR A 359 9.35 16.32 10.02
N ALA A 360 9.93 16.12 11.21
CA ALA A 360 9.99 17.13 12.27
C ALA A 360 11.31 17.91 12.27
N ARG A 361 11.69 18.53 11.16
CA ARG A 361 12.68 19.63 11.17
C ARG A 361 12.19 20.80 10.35
N THR A 362 11.34 21.60 10.98
CA THR A 362 11.00 22.96 10.53
C THR A 362 12.27 23.82 10.56
N PRO A 363 12.59 24.60 9.51
CA PRO A 363 13.73 25.50 9.53
C PRO A 363 13.45 26.65 10.51
N THR A 364 14.34 26.80 11.50
CA THR A 364 14.35 27.93 12.42
C THR A 364 14.59 29.20 11.61
N THR A 365 13.58 30.06 11.50
CA THR A 365 13.71 31.38 10.91
C THR A 365 14.62 32.23 11.81
N THR A 366 15.85 32.46 11.36
CA THR A 366 16.75 33.44 11.98
C THR A 366 16.17 34.83 11.70
N GLY A 367 15.57 35.43 12.73
CA GLY A 367 15.13 36.82 12.70
C GLY A 367 16.32 37.75 12.52
N ALA A 368 16.27 38.58 11.48
CA ALA A 368 17.06 39.79 11.39
C ALA A 368 16.64 40.74 12.51
N ALA A 369 17.61 41.19 13.30
CA ALA A 369 17.45 42.32 14.20
C ALA A 369 18.17 43.51 13.58
N ASP A 370 17.41 44.59 13.38
CA ASP A 370 17.90 45.93 13.10
C ASP A 370 18.91 46.39 14.18
N ALA A 371 20.08 46.84 13.73
CA ALA A 371 20.86 47.98 14.26
C ALA A 371 22.02 48.31 13.31
#